data_AF-A0AA42BB66-F1
#
_entry.id   AF-A0AA42BB66-F1
#
_cell.length_a   1.000
_cell.length_b   1.000
_cell.length_c   1.000
_cell.angle_alpha   90.00
_cell.angle_beta   90.00
_cell.angle_gamma   90.00
#
_symmetry.space_group_name_H-M   'P 1'
#
loop_
_entity.id
_entity.type
_entity.pdbx_description
1 polymer ?
#
loop_
_entity_poly.entity_id
_entity_poly.type
_entity_poly.pdbx_seq_one_letter_code
_entity_poly.pdbx_strand_id
1 'polypeptide(L)'
;MPLPDAQREPDVPNGLDRLRAALRLLLADPDADVVAAHALGAPSDLEALRRVARALGSRYTVFQLTRSARQRDEVEPEAPPLGPQTRAPARAALALALHVGLGTGAALLADVLQVAPEQVGLLLDQARRAAYPALAPSCPEYAGTLGRYGDDTLDNVDAAKLVRHARGCARCRAAIESRRWIDEELRARVDELQRVLPPGPLEPVSGLSRATIPMARAVGVVVLVVVLAIAGSLAARCSNAGDSVAARGVEPIASVTARRGPSWQISPDTTGLLAVVEVQGHATHGAE
;
A
#
# COMPACT_ATOMS: atom_id res chain seq x y z
N MET A 1 -4.28 35.31 -9.99
CA MET A 1 -5.07 34.20 -9.43
C MET A 1 -4.28 32.92 -9.61
N PRO A 2 -3.94 32.18 -8.55
CA PRO A 2 -3.20 30.94 -8.69
C PRO A 2 -4.14 29.82 -9.20
N LEU A 3 -3.61 28.95 -10.06
CA LEU A 3 -4.28 27.82 -10.71
C LEU A 3 -4.50 26.64 -9.73
N PRO A 4 -5.50 25.76 -9.97
CA PRO A 4 -5.81 24.61 -9.10
C PRO A 4 -4.75 23.49 -9.21
N ASP A 5 -4.34 22.96 -8.04
CA ASP A 5 -3.27 21.98 -7.77
C ASP A 5 -3.38 20.57 -8.45
N ALA A 6 -4.23 20.37 -9.45
CA ALA A 6 -4.63 19.03 -9.91
C ALA A 6 -3.71 18.34 -10.93
N GLN A 7 -2.50 18.85 -11.18
CA GLN A 7 -1.50 18.23 -12.06
C GLN A 7 -0.07 18.31 -11.50
N ARG A 8 0.12 18.02 -10.20
CA ARG A 8 1.47 17.64 -9.76
C ARG A 8 1.74 16.21 -10.22
N GLU A 9 2.49 16.06 -11.31
CA GLU A 9 3.56 15.04 -11.30
C GLU A 9 4.25 15.14 -9.94
N PRO A 10 4.53 14.02 -9.24
CA PRO A 10 5.15 14.08 -7.94
C PRO A 10 6.45 14.90 -8.08
N ASP A 11 6.41 16.12 -7.55
CA ASP A 11 7.52 17.06 -7.61
C ASP A 11 8.52 16.60 -6.53
N VAL A 12 9.31 15.57 -6.88
CA VAL A 12 10.30 14.94 -6.00
C VAL A 12 11.63 15.71 -6.03
N PRO A 13 11.61 16.99 -5.62
CA PRO A 13 12.66 17.49 -4.73
C PRO A 13 12.19 17.55 -3.27
N ASN A 14 10.87 17.63 -3.02
CA ASN A 14 10.25 17.61 -1.68
C ASN A 14 9.60 16.25 -1.33
N GLY A 15 9.57 15.30 -2.27
CA GLY A 15 8.92 14.00 -2.10
C GLY A 15 9.65 13.02 -1.17
N LEU A 16 10.95 13.21 -0.94
CA LEU A 16 11.74 12.28 -0.11
C LEU A 16 11.39 12.38 1.37
N ASP A 17 11.24 13.58 1.91
CA ASP A 17 10.81 13.75 3.31
C ASP A 17 9.39 13.27 3.53
N ARG A 18 8.51 13.50 2.55
CA ARG A 18 7.14 12.98 2.62
C ARG A 18 7.11 11.45 2.52
N LEU A 19 7.99 10.84 1.72
CA LEU A 19 8.20 9.39 1.68
C LEU A 19 8.76 8.86 3.01
N ARG A 20 9.74 9.53 3.61
CA ARG A 20 10.31 9.21 4.93
C ARG A 20 9.22 9.23 6.02
N ALA A 21 8.36 10.25 6.00
CA ALA A 21 7.24 10.36 6.93
C ALA A 21 6.17 9.28 6.67
N ALA A 22 5.85 8.98 5.41
CA ALA A 22 4.94 7.89 5.06
C ALA A 22 5.47 6.52 5.52
N LEU A 23 6.76 6.25 5.35
CA LEU A 23 7.38 4.98 5.76
C LEU A 23 7.38 4.78 7.29
N ARG A 24 7.37 5.86 8.07
CA ARG A 24 7.21 5.84 9.54
C ARG A 24 5.82 5.42 9.99
N LEU A 25 4.82 5.37 9.09
CA LEU A 25 3.57 4.70 9.41
C LEU A 25 3.76 3.18 9.56
N LEU A 26 4.78 2.58 8.93
CA LEU A 26 5.00 1.13 8.96
C LEU A 26 6.23 0.72 9.79
N LEU A 27 7.23 1.60 9.90
CA LEU A 27 8.54 1.29 10.44
C LEU A 27 8.90 2.26 11.57
N ALA A 28 9.75 1.82 12.49
CA ALA A 28 10.42 2.72 13.41
C ALA A 28 11.34 3.69 12.65
N ASP A 29 11.62 4.86 13.24
CA ASP A 29 12.40 5.94 12.62
C ASP A 29 13.69 5.52 11.90
N PRO A 30 14.61 4.75 12.51
CA PRO A 30 15.86 4.39 11.84
C PRO A 30 15.63 3.45 10.64
N ASP A 31 14.63 2.57 10.72
CA ASP A 31 14.31 1.64 9.62
C ASP A 31 13.64 2.36 8.44
N ALA A 32 12.78 3.35 8.74
CA ALA A 32 12.12 4.17 7.73
C ALA A 32 13.14 4.94 6.88
N ASP A 33 14.16 5.54 7.51
CA ASP A 33 15.19 6.30 6.80
C ASP A 33 16.08 5.40 5.93
N VAL A 34 16.45 4.21 6.43
CA VAL A 34 17.24 3.26 5.63
C VAL A 34 16.44 2.75 4.42
N VAL A 35 15.14 2.49 4.59
CA VAL A 35 14.27 2.08 3.47
C VAL A 35 14.07 3.24 2.48
N ALA A 36 13.88 4.47 2.97
CA ALA A 36 13.76 5.66 2.13
C ALA A 36 15.03 5.92 1.30
N ALA A 37 16.22 5.66 1.87
CA ALA A 37 17.49 5.87 1.19
C ALA A 37 17.66 5.01 -0.08
N HIS A 38 16.90 3.92 -0.23
CA HIS A 38 16.89 3.14 -1.48
C HIS A 38 16.25 3.89 -2.67
N ALA A 39 15.51 4.97 -2.43
CA ALA A 39 14.98 5.85 -3.47
C ALA A 39 16.09 6.71 -4.12
N LEU A 40 17.21 6.95 -3.42
CA LEU A 40 18.28 7.82 -3.88
C LEU A 40 18.93 7.30 -5.16
N GLY A 41 19.25 8.20 -6.09
CA GLY A 41 19.90 7.88 -7.35
C GLY A 41 19.07 6.97 -8.28
N ALA A 42 17.74 6.94 -8.10
CA ALA A 42 16.86 6.31 -9.07
C ALA A 42 16.70 7.20 -10.31
N PRO A 43 16.62 6.62 -11.52
CA PRO A 43 16.45 7.39 -12.75
C PRO A 43 15.03 7.96 -12.93
N SER A 44 14.07 7.52 -12.13
CA SER A 44 12.68 8.00 -12.11
C SER A 44 12.01 7.70 -10.77
N ASP A 45 10.93 8.41 -10.45
CA ASP A 45 10.15 8.22 -9.22
C ASP A 45 9.55 6.82 -9.12
N LEU A 46 9.05 6.29 -10.24
CA LEU A 46 8.54 4.93 -10.30
C LEU A 46 9.63 3.91 -9.93
N GLU A 47 10.84 4.07 -10.45
CA GLU A 47 11.95 3.17 -10.09
C GLU A 47 12.40 3.39 -8.62
N ALA A 48 12.35 4.63 -8.13
CA ALA A 48 12.61 4.95 -6.73
C ALA A 48 11.65 4.19 -5.79
N LEU A 49 10.35 4.28 -6.06
CA LEU A 49 9.30 3.58 -5.30
C LEU A 49 9.41 2.05 -5.43
N ARG A 50 9.79 1.53 -6.61
CA ARG A 50 10.06 0.08 -6.79
C ARG A 50 11.27 -0.39 -5.98
N ARG A 51 12.33 0.42 -5.86
CA ARG A 51 13.48 0.10 -4.99
C ARG A 51 13.07 0.07 -3.52
N VAL A 52 12.29 1.05 -3.09
CA VAL A 52 11.70 1.12 -1.73
C VAL A 52 10.82 -0.10 -1.45
N ALA A 53 9.93 -0.46 -2.37
CA ALA A 53 9.03 -1.61 -2.21
C ALA A 53 9.80 -2.94 -2.06
N ARG A 54 10.87 -3.12 -2.84
CA ARG A 54 11.76 -4.29 -2.73
C ARG A 54 12.52 -4.30 -1.39
N ALA A 55 13.04 -3.15 -0.96
CA ALA A 55 13.79 -3.03 0.30
C ALA A 55 12.91 -3.29 1.53
N LEU A 56 11.65 -2.83 1.50
CA LEU A 56 10.70 -3.05 2.58
C LEU A 56 10.33 -4.54 2.74
N GLY A 57 10.09 -5.24 1.63
CA GLY A 57 9.50 -6.58 1.64
C GLY A 57 10.25 -7.58 2.52
N SER A 58 11.58 -7.63 2.43
CA SER A 58 12.42 -8.53 3.23
C SER A 58 12.42 -8.15 4.71
N ARG A 59 12.55 -6.86 5.02
CA ARG A 59 12.61 -6.35 6.41
C ARG A 59 11.29 -6.54 7.14
N TYR A 60 10.20 -6.14 6.51
CA TYR A 60 8.87 -6.21 7.09
C TYR A 60 8.44 -7.66 7.38
N THR A 61 8.78 -8.60 6.49
CA THR A 61 8.55 -10.03 6.70
C THR A 61 9.36 -10.57 7.88
N VAL A 62 10.64 -10.21 7.98
CA VAL A 62 11.50 -10.60 9.12
C VAL A 62 10.96 -10.05 10.43
N PHE A 63 10.50 -8.78 10.45
CA PHE A 63 9.89 -8.20 11.64
C PHE A 63 8.59 -8.90 12.06
N GLN A 64 7.73 -9.28 11.10
CA GLN A 64 6.53 -10.08 11.43
C GLN A 64 6.86 -11.43 12.04
N LEU A 65 7.84 -12.15 11.48
CA LEU A 65 8.24 -13.48 11.98
C LEU A 65 8.89 -13.40 13.35
N THR A 66 9.78 -12.44 13.56
CA THR A 66 10.49 -12.27 14.85
C THR A 66 9.56 -11.75 15.95
N ARG A 67 8.56 -10.93 15.62
CA ARG A 67 7.55 -10.48 16.60
C ARG A 67 6.57 -11.59 16.95
N SER A 68 6.16 -12.42 16.00
CA SER A 68 5.32 -13.61 16.28
C SER A 68 5.96 -14.53 17.34
N ALA A 69 7.29 -14.55 17.43
CA ALA A 69 8.03 -15.28 18.48
C ALA A 69 8.14 -14.52 19.83
N ARG A 70 7.92 -13.20 19.86
CA ARG A 70 8.03 -12.33 21.05
C ARG A 70 6.68 -11.87 21.62
N GLN A 71 5.56 -12.22 20.99
CA GLN A 71 4.23 -11.65 21.21
C GLN A 71 3.53 -12.09 22.52
N ARG A 72 4.26 -12.28 23.62
CA ARG A 72 3.65 -12.64 24.91
C ARG A 72 3.38 -11.49 25.88
N ASP A 73 4.07 -10.35 25.86
CA ASP A 73 3.90 -9.43 27.01
C ASP A 73 3.73 -7.91 26.79
N GLU A 74 4.07 -7.27 25.67
CA GLU A 74 4.04 -5.78 25.66
C GLU A 74 3.48 -5.17 24.36
N VAL A 75 2.39 -4.40 24.51
CA VAL A 75 1.90 -3.45 23.50
C VAL A 75 2.73 -2.18 23.67
N GLU A 76 3.76 -2.01 22.84
CA GLU A 76 4.54 -0.76 22.79
C GLU A 76 3.59 0.41 22.45
N PRO A 77 3.49 1.43 23.32
CA PRO A 77 2.58 2.56 23.12
C PRO A 77 2.94 3.46 21.92
N GLU A 78 4.12 3.29 21.32
CA GLU A 78 4.60 4.06 20.16
C GLU A 78 4.69 3.24 18.87
N ALA A 79 4.01 2.09 18.79
CA ALA A 79 4.11 1.22 17.63
C ALA A 79 3.52 1.87 16.34
N PRO A 80 4.19 1.78 15.18
CA PRO A 80 3.72 2.41 13.93
C PRO A 80 2.32 1.94 13.51
N PRO A 81 1.37 2.81 13.10
CA PRO A 81 -0.04 2.45 12.90
C PRO A 81 -0.28 1.37 11.82
N LEU A 82 0.63 1.23 10.86
CA LEU A 82 0.61 0.23 9.79
C LEU A 82 1.77 -0.78 9.94
N GLY A 83 2.34 -0.88 11.14
CA GLY A 83 3.49 -1.72 11.40
C GLY A 83 3.16 -3.22 11.44
N PRO A 84 4.20 -4.08 11.50
CA PRO A 84 4.08 -5.54 11.50
C PRO A 84 3.09 -6.11 12.54
N GLN A 85 2.87 -5.41 13.66
CA GLN A 85 1.95 -5.81 14.73
C GLN A 85 0.49 -5.82 14.31
N THR A 86 0.12 -5.05 13.28
CA THR A 86 -1.23 -5.04 12.70
C THR A 86 -1.57 -6.32 11.93
N ARG A 87 -0.55 -7.16 11.64
CA ARG A 87 -0.64 -8.33 10.75
C ARG A 87 -1.07 -7.99 9.32
N ALA A 88 -1.05 -6.72 8.92
CA ALA A 88 -1.22 -6.33 7.52
C ALA A 88 -0.09 -6.93 6.67
N PRO A 89 -0.35 -7.51 5.48
CA PRO A 89 0.73 -7.89 4.56
C PRO A 89 1.59 -6.69 4.19
N ALA A 90 2.90 -6.90 4.00
CA ALA A 90 3.86 -5.82 3.69
C ALA A 90 3.42 -4.95 2.51
N ARG A 91 2.94 -5.59 1.43
CA ARG A 91 2.45 -4.91 0.23
C ARG A 91 1.22 -4.06 0.51
N ALA A 92 0.30 -4.55 1.34
CA ALA A 92 -0.92 -3.83 1.70
C ALA A 92 -0.59 -2.60 2.56
N ALA A 93 0.24 -2.77 3.59
CA ALA A 93 0.69 -1.68 4.45
C ALA A 93 1.43 -0.60 3.62
N LEU A 94 2.31 -1.02 2.71
CA LEU A 94 3.02 -0.09 1.82
C LEU A 94 2.07 0.63 0.87
N ALA A 95 1.12 -0.10 0.26
CA ALA A 95 0.14 0.51 -0.62
C ALA A 95 -0.60 1.65 0.08
N LEU A 96 -1.07 1.40 1.32
CA LEU A 96 -1.81 2.41 2.09
C LEU A 96 -0.92 3.58 2.49
N ALA A 97 0.30 3.33 2.96
CA ALA A 97 1.23 4.40 3.33
C ALA A 97 1.60 5.30 2.16
N LEU A 98 1.86 4.74 0.96
CA LEU A 98 2.13 5.52 -0.24
C LEU A 98 0.87 6.26 -0.72
N HIS A 99 -0.29 5.61 -0.66
CA HIS A 99 -1.57 6.24 -1.02
C HIS A 99 -1.86 7.47 -0.16
N VAL A 100 -1.77 7.35 1.17
CA VAL A 100 -2.05 8.47 2.09
C VAL A 100 -0.91 9.48 2.15
N GLY A 101 0.34 9.02 2.13
CA GLY A 101 1.50 9.87 2.32
C GLY A 101 1.87 10.66 1.07
N LEU A 102 1.83 10.02 -0.10
CA LEU A 102 2.25 10.63 -1.37
C LEU A 102 1.08 10.93 -2.32
N GLY A 103 -0.17 10.62 -1.93
CA GLY A 103 -1.31 10.76 -2.83
C GLY A 103 -1.24 9.81 -4.04
N THR A 104 -0.54 8.68 -3.91
CA THR A 104 -0.33 7.77 -5.03
C THR A 104 -1.64 7.06 -5.42
N GLY A 105 -2.11 7.30 -6.64
CA GLY A 105 -3.30 6.65 -7.21
C GLY A 105 -3.07 5.15 -7.51
N ALA A 106 -4.15 4.39 -7.73
CA ALA A 106 -4.03 2.93 -7.82
C ALA A 106 -3.24 2.43 -9.02
N ALA A 107 -3.27 3.15 -10.15
CA ALA A 107 -2.48 2.78 -11.34
C ALA A 107 -0.97 2.78 -11.03
N LEU A 108 -0.47 3.85 -10.42
CA LEU A 108 0.94 3.93 -10.04
C LEU A 108 1.30 2.93 -8.93
N LEU A 109 0.40 2.70 -7.96
CA LEU A 109 0.59 1.66 -6.95
C LEU A 109 0.67 0.25 -7.58
N ALA A 110 -0.15 -0.03 -8.60
CA ALA A 110 -0.11 -1.30 -9.32
C ALA A 110 1.26 -1.52 -9.98
N ASP A 111 1.81 -0.48 -10.62
CA ASP A 111 3.13 -0.51 -11.26
C ASP A 111 4.29 -0.63 -10.26
N VAL A 112 4.18 0.01 -9.08
CA VAL A 112 5.18 -0.05 -8.00
C VAL A 112 5.18 -1.43 -7.35
N LEU A 113 4.00 -1.96 -7.04
CA LEU A 113 3.82 -3.22 -6.31
C LEU A 113 3.85 -4.46 -7.22
N GLN A 114 3.85 -4.25 -8.54
CA GLN A 114 3.79 -5.29 -9.57
C GLN A 114 2.58 -6.21 -9.38
N VAL A 115 1.40 -5.59 -9.30
CA VAL A 115 0.09 -6.26 -9.17
C VAL A 115 -0.89 -5.70 -10.20
N ALA A 116 -2.01 -6.40 -10.43
CA ALA A 116 -3.09 -5.86 -11.26
C ALA A 116 -3.77 -4.65 -10.58
N PRO A 117 -4.24 -3.63 -11.33
CA PRO A 117 -4.90 -2.45 -10.77
C PRO A 117 -6.09 -2.76 -9.86
N GLU A 118 -6.85 -3.80 -10.18
CA GLU A 118 -8.02 -4.25 -9.42
C GLU A 118 -7.61 -4.78 -8.04
N GLN A 119 -6.41 -5.33 -7.93
CA GLN A 119 -5.87 -5.90 -6.70
C GLN A 119 -5.44 -4.81 -5.71
N VAL A 120 -5.11 -3.61 -6.19
CA VAL A 120 -4.71 -2.48 -5.34
C VAL A 120 -5.84 -2.10 -4.38
N GLY A 121 -7.08 -2.10 -4.85
CA GLY A 121 -8.22 -1.83 -3.98
C GLY A 121 -8.35 -2.83 -2.82
N LEU A 122 -8.16 -4.11 -3.10
CA LEU A 122 -8.16 -5.14 -2.06
C LEU A 122 -7.00 -4.96 -1.07
N LEU A 123 -5.82 -4.58 -1.54
CA LEU A 123 -4.66 -4.29 -0.68
C LEU A 123 -4.93 -3.09 0.24
N LEU A 124 -5.45 -1.99 -0.30
CA LEU A 124 -5.80 -0.81 0.48
C LEU A 124 -6.87 -1.11 1.52
N ASP A 125 -7.88 -1.89 1.13
CA ASP A 125 -8.95 -2.34 2.03
C ASP A 125 -8.42 -3.26 3.15
N GLN A 126 -7.53 -4.19 2.81
CA GLN A 126 -6.91 -5.10 3.77
C GLN A 126 -6.03 -4.35 4.77
N ALA A 127 -5.24 -3.37 4.31
CA ALA A 127 -4.38 -2.57 5.17
C ALA A 127 -5.19 -1.77 6.20
N ARG A 128 -6.28 -1.12 5.78
CA ARG A 128 -7.16 -0.37 6.69
C ARG A 128 -7.79 -1.28 7.74
N ARG A 129 -8.31 -2.45 7.32
CA ARG A 129 -8.91 -3.43 8.25
C ARG A 129 -7.90 -4.02 9.25
N ALA A 130 -6.66 -4.22 8.82
CA ALA A 130 -5.61 -4.70 9.70
C ALA A 130 -5.18 -3.63 10.73
N ALA A 131 -5.10 -2.37 10.32
CA ALA A 131 -4.76 -1.25 11.20
C ALA A 131 -5.90 -0.88 12.15
N TYR A 132 -7.16 -1.01 11.70
CA TYR A 132 -8.36 -0.68 12.47
C TYR A 132 -9.34 -1.86 12.49
N PRO A 133 -9.12 -2.89 13.34
CA PRO A 133 -9.95 -4.10 13.36
C PRO A 133 -11.43 -3.87 13.68
N ALA A 134 -11.77 -2.74 14.29
CA ALA A 134 -13.15 -2.33 14.59
C ALA A 134 -13.92 -1.82 13.35
N LEU A 135 -13.27 -1.73 12.18
CA LEU A 135 -13.92 -1.32 10.93
C LEU A 135 -15.13 -2.19 10.60
N ALA A 136 -16.24 -1.54 10.26
CA ALA A 136 -17.43 -2.21 9.77
C ALA A 136 -17.10 -3.02 8.49
N PRO A 137 -17.47 -4.32 8.43
CA PRO A 137 -17.24 -5.12 7.24
C PRO A 137 -18.15 -4.65 6.10
N SER A 138 -17.54 -4.36 4.95
CA SER A 138 -18.26 -4.07 3.71
C SER A 138 -18.84 -5.32 3.06
N CYS A 139 -19.68 -5.12 2.03
CA CYS A 139 -20.07 -6.20 1.12
C CYS A 139 -18.82 -6.72 0.37
N PRO A 140 -18.55 -8.03 0.34
CA PRO A 140 -17.36 -8.59 -0.28
C PRO A 140 -17.19 -8.22 -1.75
N GLU A 141 -18.30 -8.16 -2.50
CA GLU A 141 -18.32 -7.82 -3.92
C GLU A 141 -17.80 -6.40 -4.22
N TYR A 142 -17.93 -5.47 -3.27
CA TYR A 142 -17.47 -4.09 -3.40
C TYR A 142 -16.15 -3.82 -2.69
N ALA A 143 -15.50 -4.81 -2.06
CA ALA A 143 -14.30 -4.58 -1.25
C ALA A 143 -13.16 -3.93 -2.06
N GLY A 144 -12.95 -4.36 -3.31
CA GLY A 144 -11.95 -3.77 -4.20
C GLY A 144 -12.26 -2.31 -4.53
N THR A 145 -13.47 -2.02 -5.01
CA THR A 145 -13.92 -0.66 -5.35
C THR A 145 -13.92 0.27 -4.13
N LEU A 146 -14.37 -0.22 -2.97
CA LEU A 146 -14.34 0.52 -1.69
C LEU A 146 -12.92 0.82 -1.24
N GLY A 147 -11.96 -0.07 -1.48
CA GLY A 147 -10.56 0.19 -1.17
C GLY A 147 -9.99 1.39 -1.94
N ARG A 148 -10.55 1.66 -3.14
CA ARG A 148 -10.19 2.75 -4.06
C ARG A 148 -11.17 3.93 -4.02
N TYR A 149 -12.01 4.06 -2.98
CA TYR A 149 -13.09 5.07 -2.96
C TYR A 149 -12.61 6.52 -3.16
N GLY A 150 -11.37 6.84 -2.77
CA GLY A 150 -10.74 8.16 -2.92
C GLY A 150 -9.77 8.27 -4.10
N ASP A 151 -9.71 7.25 -4.95
CA ASP A 151 -8.89 7.24 -6.17
C ASP A 151 -9.65 7.89 -7.32
N ASP A 152 -9.13 8.99 -7.83
CA ASP A 152 -9.70 9.76 -8.95
C ASP A 152 -9.63 9.01 -10.30
N THR A 153 -8.81 7.96 -10.36
CA THR A 153 -8.69 7.06 -11.52
C THR A 153 -9.65 5.88 -11.47
N LEU A 154 -10.55 5.82 -10.48
CA LEU A 154 -11.57 4.77 -10.42
C LEU A 154 -12.52 4.89 -11.62
N ASP A 155 -12.79 3.76 -12.28
CA ASP A 155 -13.71 3.73 -13.41
C ASP A 155 -15.10 4.29 -13.02
N ASN A 156 -15.65 5.15 -13.87
CA ASN A 156 -16.90 5.87 -13.59
C ASN A 156 -18.08 4.92 -13.40
N VAL A 157 -18.10 3.78 -14.12
CA VAL A 157 -19.16 2.79 -14.00
C VAL A 157 -19.07 2.11 -12.64
N ASP A 158 -17.88 1.75 -12.20
CA ASP A 158 -17.66 1.11 -10.90
C ASP A 158 -17.89 2.07 -9.72
N ALA A 159 -17.48 3.33 -9.86
CA ALA A 159 -17.80 4.39 -8.90
C ALA A 159 -19.32 4.59 -8.79
N ALA A 160 -20.03 4.67 -9.92
CA ALA A 160 -21.48 4.80 -9.94
C ALA A 160 -22.21 3.59 -9.33
N LYS A 161 -21.74 2.36 -9.60
CA LYS A 161 -22.26 1.13 -8.97
C LYS A 161 -22.09 1.18 -7.46
N LEU A 162 -20.90 1.58 -6.98
CA LEU A 162 -20.62 1.68 -5.56
C LEU A 162 -21.52 2.72 -4.87
N VAL A 163 -21.65 3.92 -5.44
CA VAL A 163 -22.52 4.98 -4.91
C VAL A 163 -23.97 4.52 -4.88
N ARG A 164 -24.46 3.91 -5.96
CA ARG A 164 -25.83 3.37 -6.03
C ARG A 164 -26.06 2.33 -4.94
N HIS A 165 -25.10 1.43 -4.72
CA HIS A 165 -25.21 0.42 -3.68
C HIS A 165 -25.18 1.03 -2.27
N ALA A 166 -24.25 1.97 -1.99
CA ALA A 166 -24.10 2.61 -0.68
C ALA A 166 -25.33 3.44 -0.25
N ARG A 167 -26.15 3.90 -1.21
CA ARG A 167 -27.45 4.52 -0.92
C ARG A 167 -28.42 3.53 -0.26
N GLY A 168 -28.44 2.26 -0.69
CA GLY A 168 -29.30 1.22 -0.13
C GLY A 168 -28.67 0.38 0.99
N CYS A 169 -27.33 0.40 1.13
CA CYS A 169 -26.60 -0.47 2.05
C CYS A 169 -25.91 0.33 3.16
N ALA A 170 -26.47 0.30 4.38
CA ALA A 170 -25.91 0.98 5.55
C ALA A 170 -24.47 0.54 5.88
N ARG A 171 -24.13 -0.74 5.66
CA ARG A 171 -22.78 -1.27 5.87
C ARG A 171 -21.76 -0.63 4.94
N CYS A 172 -22.07 -0.54 3.65
CA CYS A 172 -21.18 0.09 2.67
C CYS A 172 -21.08 1.60 2.85
N ARG A 173 -22.14 2.25 3.34
CA ARG A 173 -22.10 3.68 3.69
C ARG A 173 -21.17 3.96 4.87
N ALA A 174 -21.36 3.26 5.98
CA ALA A 174 -20.49 3.36 7.15
C ALA A 174 -19.03 2.99 6.82
N ALA A 175 -18.84 2.02 5.92
CA ALA A 175 -17.54 1.63 5.40
C ALA A 175 -16.82 2.78 4.65
N ILE A 176 -17.52 3.56 3.82
CA ILE A 176 -16.94 4.72 3.12
C ILE A 176 -16.54 5.79 4.13
N GLU A 177 -17.43 6.13 5.06
CA GLU A 177 -17.19 7.14 6.09
C GLU A 177 -15.98 6.77 6.98
N SER A 178 -15.92 5.52 7.43
CA SER A 178 -14.81 5.03 8.26
C SER A 178 -13.47 5.08 7.51
N ARG A 179 -13.44 4.73 6.21
CA ARG A 179 -12.22 4.79 5.39
C ARG A 179 -11.76 6.22 5.18
N ARG A 180 -12.70 7.16 4.99
CA ARG A 180 -12.38 8.60 4.90
C ARG A 180 -11.75 9.12 6.18
N TRP A 181 -12.35 8.79 7.33
CA TRP A 181 -11.80 9.17 8.62
C TRP A 181 -10.40 8.58 8.87
N ILE A 182 -10.20 7.29 8.56
CA ILE A 182 -8.89 6.63 8.68
C ILE A 182 -7.85 7.31 7.79
N ASP A 183 -8.17 7.57 6.52
CA ASP A 183 -7.21 8.18 5.61
C ASP A 183 -6.87 9.62 6.04
N GLU A 184 -7.82 10.35 6.63
CA GLU A 184 -7.58 11.67 7.23
C GLU A 184 -6.65 11.59 8.44
N GLU A 185 -6.91 10.66 9.35
CA GLU A 185 -6.07 10.43 10.53
C GLU A 185 -4.64 10.05 10.14
N LEU A 186 -4.49 9.11 9.19
CA LEU A 186 -3.18 8.70 8.69
C LEU A 186 -2.46 9.84 7.97
N ARG A 187 -3.17 10.66 7.19
CA ARG A 187 -2.59 11.86 6.54
C ARG A 187 -2.10 12.87 7.57
N ALA A 188 -2.91 13.18 8.58
CA ALA A 188 -2.52 14.07 9.67
C ALA A 188 -1.28 13.54 10.41
N ARG A 189 -1.18 12.22 10.60
CA ARG A 189 -0.01 11.59 11.21
C ARG A 189 1.23 11.69 10.33
N VAL A 190 1.11 11.55 9.01
CA VAL A 190 2.23 11.80 8.07
C VAL A 190 2.70 13.25 8.17
N ASP A 191 1.77 14.21 8.19
CA ASP A 191 2.13 15.63 8.29
C ASP A 191 2.77 15.98 9.65
N GLU A 192 2.39 15.30 10.73
CA GLU A 192 3.06 15.40 12.03
C GLU A 192 4.48 14.81 11.99
N LEU A 193 4.62 13.59 11.45
CA LEU A 193 5.91 12.91 11.32
C LEU A 193 6.86 13.72 10.44
N GLN A 194 6.36 14.32 9.36
CA GLN A 194 7.15 15.18 8.46
C GLN A 194 7.70 16.41 9.20
N ARG A 195 6.92 17.03 10.09
CA ARG A 195 7.34 18.21 10.85
C ARG A 195 8.44 17.93 11.87
N VAL A 196 8.53 16.70 12.38
CA VAL A 196 9.54 16.28 13.36
C VAL A 196 10.73 15.55 12.74
N LEU A 197 10.80 15.46 11.40
CA LEU A 197 11.92 14.82 10.72
C LEU A 197 13.24 15.54 11.07
N PRO A 198 14.29 14.79 11.45
CA PRO A 198 15.58 15.39 11.69
C PRO A 198 16.09 16.04 10.41
N PRO A 199 16.59 17.29 10.48
CA PRO A 199 17.16 17.99 9.34
C PRO A 199 18.47 17.31 8.94
N GLY A 200 18.61 17.02 7.65
CA GLY A 200 19.85 16.47 7.10
C GLY A 200 19.60 15.53 5.92
N PRO A 201 20.56 15.42 4.99
CA PRO A 201 20.45 14.49 3.88
C PRO A 201 20.44 13.05 4.40
N LEU A 202 19.67 12.18 3.74
CA LEU A 202 19.80 10.74 3.96
C LEU A 202 21.19 10.29 3.52
N GLU A 203 21.86 9.51 4.38
CA GLU A 203 23.08 8.81 3.99
C GLU A 203 22.74 7.78 2.90
N PRO A 204 23.40 7.82 1.73
CA PRO A 204 23.16 6.83 0.69
C PRO A 204 23.49 5.44 1.23
N VAL A 205 22.65 4.46 0.88
CA VAL A 205 22.91 3.06 1.23
C VAL A 205 24.19 2.63 0.52
N SER A 206 25.30 2.66 1.23
CA SER A 206 26.58 2.22 0.71
C SER A 206 26.47 0.73 0.36
N GLY A 207 26.50 0.43 -0.94
CA GLY A 207 26.54 -0.93 -1.44
C GLY A 207 27.72 -1.65 -0.76
N LEU A 208 27.43 -2.77 -0.09
CA LEU A 208 28.33 -3.51 0.82
C LEU A 208 28.45 -2.98 2.27
N SER A 209 27.34 -2.69 2.94
CA SER A 209 27.25 -3.22 4.31
C SER A 209 26.94 -4.71 4.21
N ARG A 210 28.00 -5.51 4.01
CA ARG A 210 28.00 -6.92 4.39
C ARG A 210 27.66 -6.89 5.88
N ALA A 211 26.36 -6.97 6.19
CA ALA A 211 25.89 -7.03 7.55
C ALA A 211 26.75 -8.09 8.21
N THR A 212 27.57 -7.69 9.16
CA THR A 212 28.13 -8.60 10.15
C THR A 212 26.92 -9.14 10.88
N ILE A 213 26.30 -10.15 10.27
CA ILE A 213 25.42 -11.07 10.96
C ILE A 213 26.31 -11.58 12.08
N PRO A 214 26.07 -11.23 13.36
CA PRO A 214 26.88 -11.78 14.44
C PRO A 214 26.84 -13.30 14.25
N MET A 215 28.00 -13.97 14.20
CA MET A 215 28.17 -15.37 13.80
C MET A 215 27.09 -16.31 14.38
N ALA A 216 26.56 -15.99 15.57
CA ALA A 216 25.42 -16.67 16.19
C ALA A 216 24.13 -16.74 15.34
N ARG A 217 23.80 -15.70 14.54
CA ARG A 217 22.62 -15.69 13.67
C ARG A 217 22.83 -16.43 12.35
N ALA A 218 24.07 -16.50 11.84
CA ALA A 218 24.39 -17.27 10.65
C ALA A 218 24.22 -18.78 10.91
N VAL A 219 24.63 -19.25 12.10
CA VAL A 219 24.39 -20.63 12.55
C VAL A 219 22.89 -20.92 12.65
N GLY A 220 22.11 -19.98 13.19
CA GLY A 220 20.65 -20.13 13.27
C GLY A 220 19.97 -20.27 11.91
N VAL A 221 20.39 -19.49 10.90
CA VAL A 221 19.84 -19.59 9.53
C VAL A 221 20.26 -20.89 8.86
N VAL A 222 21.52 -21.33 9.01
CA VAL A 222 21.99 -22.60 8.44
C VAL A 222 21.26 -23.78 9.09
N VAL A 223 21.11 -23.80 10.41
CA VAL A 223 20.36 -24.85 11.12
C VAL A 223 18.89 -24.85 10.68
N LEU A 224 18.25 -23.69 10.53
CA LEU A 224 16.87 -23.60 10.05
C LEU A 224 16.71 -24.12 8.61
N VAL A 225 17.65 -23.78 7.70
CA VAL A 225 17.65 -24.28 6.32
C VAL A 225 17.84 -25.80 6.29
N VAL A 226 18.74 -26.34 7.12
CA VAL A 226 18.95 -27.79 7.24
C VAL A 226 17.70 -28.48 7.79
N VAL A 227 17.06 -27.93 8.82
CA VAL A 227 15.82 -28.47 9.39
C VAL A 227 14.68 -28.42 8.37
N LEU A 228 14.53 -27.33 7.62
CA LEU A 228 13.53 -27.22 6.55
C LEU A 228 13.81 -28.16 5.38
N ALA A 229 15.08 -28.37 5.01
CA ALA A 229 15.46 -29.33 3.99
C ALA A 229 15.17 -30.77 4.43
N ILE A 230 15.43 -31.10 5.69
CA ILE A 230 15.09 -32.42 6.27
C ILE A 230 13.57 -32.60 6.33
N ALA A 231 12.83 -31.61 6.83
CA ALA A 231 11.37 -31.65 6.90
C ALA A 231 10.71 -31.73 5.50
N GLY A 232 11.23 -30.98 4.53
CA GLY A 232 10.78 -31.04 3.12
C GLY A 232 11.09 -32.39 2.47
N SER A 233 12.25 -32.99 2.78
CA SER A 233 12.61 -34.33 2.29
C SER A 233 11.73 -35.44 2.90
N LEU A 234 11.30 -35.29 4.15
CA LEU A 234 10.37 -36.20 4.82
C LEU A 234 8.93 -36.04 4.27
N ALA A 235 8.47 -34.80 4.06
CA ALA A 235 7.17 -34.51 3.47
C ALA A 235 7.07 -35.01 2.01
N ALA A 236 8.13 -34.87 1.21
CA ALA A 236 8.20 -35.39 -0.15
C ALA A 236 8.19 -36.92 -0.20
N ARG A 237 8.74 -37.61 0.81
CA ARG A 237 8.67 -39.07 0.92
C ARG A 237 7.28 -39.57 1.34
N CYS A 238 6.50 -38.76 2.05
CA CYS A 238 5.11 -39.11 2.43
C CYS A 238 4.08 -38.77 1.35
N SER A 239 4.39 -37.88 0.39
CA SER A 239 3.42 -37.36 -0.59
C SER A 239 3.47 -38.04 -1.97
N ASN A 240 4.45 -38.90 -2.24
CA ASN A 240 4.59 -39.61 -3.52
C ASN A 240 3.74 -40.90 -3.63
N ALA A 241 2.74 -41.08 -2.75
CA ALA A 241 1.74 -42.12 -2.84
C ALA A 241 0.35 -41.46 -2.93
N GLY A 242 0.02 -40.85 -4.07
CA GLY A 242 -1.29 -40.24 -4.27
C GLY A 242 -1.38 -39.34 -5.51
N ASP A 243 -1.77 -39.96 -6.62
CA ASP A 243 -2.56 -39.42 -7.73
C ASP A 243 -2.06 -38.24 -8.57
N SER A 244 -1.60 -38.64 -9.76
CA SER A 244 -1.59 -37.90 -11.01
C SER A 244 -2.99 -37.83 -11.66
N VAL A 245 -3.66 -36.68 -11.69
CA VAL A 245 -4.76 -36.40 -12.66
C VAL A 245 -4.88 -34.90 -13.01
N ALA A 246 -4.81 -34.62 -14.32
CA ALA A 246 -5.40 -33.54 -15.12
C ALA A 246 -4.94 -32.07 -14.97
N ALA A 247 -4.11 -31.64 -15.93
CA ALA A 247 -4.12 -30.29 -16.47
C ALA A 247 -4.99 -30.25 -17.74
N ARG A 248 -6.03 -29.39 -17.78
CA ARG A 248 -6.67 -28.90 -19.01
C ARG A 248 -6.80 -27.38 -18.93
N GLY A 249 -6.47 -26.75 -20.06
CA GLY A 249 -6.19 -25.32 -20.19
C GLY A 249 -7.38 -24.37 -20.14
N VAL A 250 -7.02 -23.08 -20.17
CA VAL A 250 -7.88 -21.93 -20.47
C VAL A 250 -7.04 -20.93 -21.26
N GLU A 251 -7.57 -20.49 -22.40
CA GLU A 251 -6.98 -19.51 -23.34
C GLU A 251 -7.07 -18.05 -22.81
N PRO A 252 -6.23 -17.12 -23.32
CA PRO A 252 -6.24 -15.72 -22.90
C PRO A 252 -7.28 -14.87 -23.65
N ILE A 253 -8.03 -14.05 -22.92
CA ILE A 253 -8.92 -13.02 -23.49
C ILE A 253 -8.18 -11.69 -23.61
N ALA A 254 -8.43 -11.02 -24.74
CA ALA A 254 -7.78 -9.84 -25.26
C ALA A 254 -7.82 -8.59 -24.35
N SER A 255 -6.74 -7.81 -24.46
CA SER A 255 -6.55 -6.48 -23.88
C SER A 255 -7.46 -5.43 -24.54
N VAL A 256 -8.23 -4.70 -23.74
CA VAL A 256 -8.96 -3.49 -24.14
C VAL A 256 -8.17 -2.26 -23.71
N THR A 257 -7.84 -1.39 -24.66
CA THR A 257 -7.18 -0.09 -24.41
C THR A 257 -8.23 0.95 -23.99
N ALA A 258 -8.20 1.38 -22.72
CA ALA A 258 -9.08 2.44 -22.23
C ALA A 258 -8.49 3.83 -22.55
N ARG A 259 -9.27 4.60 -23.30
CA ARG A 259 -9.05 6.01 -23.66
C ARG A 259 -9.42 6.89 -22.45
N ARG A 260 -8.54 7.84 -22.06
CA ARG A 260 -8.74 8.77 -20.93
C ARG A 260 -10.05 9.55 -21.07
N GLY A 261 -10.88 9.53 -20.02
CA GLY A 261 -12.08 10.36 -19.84
C GLY A 261 -11.95 11.29 -18.63
N PRO A 262 -12.94 12.18 -18.39
CA PRO A 262 -12.88 13.23 -17.36
C PRO A 262 -12.80 12.67 -15.93
N SER A 263 -12.14 13.43 -15.04
CA SER A 263 -11.90 13.11 -13.62
C SER A 263 -13.11 13.47 -12.75
N TRP A 264 -13.45 12.58 -11.80
CA TRP A 264 -14.58 12.76 -10.87
C TRP A 264 -14.11 12.65 -9.42
N GLN A 265 -14.73 13.40 -8.52
CA GLN A 265 -14.52 13.28 -7.08
C GLN A 265 -15.84 12.99 -6.37
N ILE A 266 -15.80 12.12 -5.36
CA ILE A 266 -16.94 11.82 -4.51
C ILE A 266 -16.84 12.72 -3.27
N SER A 267 -17.79 13.64 -3.12
CA SER A 267 -17.90 14.50 -1.95
C SER A 267 -19.30 14.36 -1.33
N PRO A 268 -19.45 14.35 0.00
CA PRO A 268 -20.76 14.51 0.60
C PRO A 268 -21.26 15.93 0.35
N ASP A 269 -22.52 16.05 -0.08
CA ASP A 269 -23.25 17.30 -0.01
C ASP A 269 -23.46 17.69 1.47
N THR A 270 -23.71 18.97 1.71
CA THR A 270 -24.11 19.61 2.97
C THR A 270 -25.25 18.89 3.73
N THR A 271 -25.98 18.01 3.06
CA THR A 271 -27.04 17.16 3.64
C THR A 271 -26.59 15.75 4.06
N GLY A 272 -25.30 15.39 3.90
CA GLY A 272 -24.77 14.06 4.21
C GLY A 272 -25.04 13.01 3.12
N LEU A 273 -25.54 13.42 1.95
CA LEU A 273 -25.73 12.57 0.78
C LEU A 273 -24.47 12.57 -0.10
N LEU A 274 -23.95 11.37 -0.45
CA LEU A 274 -22.84 11.22 -1.40
C LEU A 274 -23.24 11.73 -2.79
N ALA A 275 -22.60 12.80 -3.24
CA ALA A 275 -22.72 13.36 -4.57
C ALA A 275 -21.46 13.01 -5.39
N VAL A 276 -21.67 12.71 -6.66
CA VAL A 276 -20.59 12.55 -7.65
C VAL A 276 -20.49 13.90 -8.35
N VAL A 277 -19.35 14.59 -8.20
CA VAL A 277 -19.13 15.91 -8.79
C VAL A 277 -18.20 15.77 -10.00
N GLU A 278 -18.67 16.23 -11.16
CA GLU A 278 -17.87 16.33 -12.38
C GLU A 278 -16.90 17.51 -12.23
N VAL A 279 -15.60 17.25 -12.31
CA VAL A 279 -14.62 18.34 -12.39
C VAL A 279 -14.42 18.65 -13.87
N GLN A 280 -15.16 19.62 -14.40
CA GLN A 280 -14.96 20.08 -15.78
C GLN A 280 -13.63 20.81 -15.91
N GLY A 281 -12.62 20.12 -16.44
CA GLY A 281 -11.42 20.76 -16.97
C GLY A 281 -11.81 21.62 -18.18
N HIS A 282 -11.78 22.94 -18.04
CA HIS A 282 -11.95 23.86 -19.17
C HIS A 282 -10.78 23.66 -20.15
N ALA A 283 -11.06 23.02 -21.28
CA ALA A 283 -10.19 23.05 -22.44
C ALA A 283 -10.26 24.45 -23.06
N THR A 284 -9.21 25.26 -22.86
CA THR A 284 -9.00 26.45 -23.70
C THR A 284 -8.62 25.98 -25.09
N HIS A 285 -9.59 25.94 -26.00
CA HIS A 285 -9.32 25.86 -27.43
C HIS A 285 -8.63 27.16 -27.86
N GLY A 286 -7.33 27.09 -28.17
CA GLY A 286 -6.67 28.09 -29.00
C GLY A 286 -7.22 27.99 -30.41
N ALA A 287 -7.93 29.02 -30.84
CA ALA A 287 -8.23 29.28 -32.23
C ALA A 287 -7.28 30.39 -32.71
N GLU A 288 -6.71 30.16 -33.89
CA GLU A 288 -5.85 31.00 -34.75
C GLU A 288 -4.37 31.14 -34.37
#